data_AF-A0A923RP68-F1
#
_entry.id   AF-A0A923RP68-F1
#
_cell.length_a   1.000
_cell.length_b   1.000
_cell.length_c   1.000
_cell.angle_alpha   90.00
_cell.angle_beta   90.00
_cell.angle_gamma   90.00
#
_symmetry.space_group_name_H-M   'P 1'
#
loop_
_entity.id
_entity.type
_entity.pdbx_description
1 polymer ?
#
loop_
_entity_poly.entity_id
_entity_poly.type
_entity_poly.pdbx_seq_one_letter_code
_entity_poly.pdbx_strand_id
1 'polypeptide(L)'
;MRYIENIVIGKPLVSPEEMFSTGTTDWIRMECDKTYYTEERFLPRILVNISVYPSISEIRRNKPELMVSFDNFDFIDGIKVSKKRKLWILVGE
;
A
#
# COMPACT_ATOMS: atom_id res chain seq x y z
N MET A 1 -12.46 5.38 -10.26
CA MET A 1 -11.30 5.45 -9.34
C MET A 1 -10.31 4.36 -9.73
N ARG A 2 -9.00 4.65 -9.69
CA ARG A 2 -7.96 3.71 -10.09
C ARG A 2 -7.79 2.62 -9.02
N TYR A 3 -7.62 1.39 -9.47
CA TYR A 3 -7.40 0.25 -8.57
C TYR A 3 -5.91 0.22 -8.19
N ILE A 4 -5.63 0.39 -6.89
CA ILE A 4 -4.27 0.44 -6.32
C ILE A 4 -3.92 -0.92 -5.73
N GLU A 5 -2.73 -1.42 -6.04
CA GLU A 5 -2.19 -2.68 -5.51
C GLU A 5 -0.93 -2.46 -4.67
N ASN A 6 -0.10 -1.48 -5.05
CA ASN A 6 1.17 -1.21 -4.38
C ASN A 6 1.11 0.13 -3.65
N ILE A 7 1.72 0.18 -2.47
CA ILE A 7 1.86 1.39 -1.68
C ILE A 7 3.35 1.58 -1.41
N VAL A 8 3.85 2.78 -1.66
CA VAL A 8 5.19 3.21 -1.27
C VAL A 8 5.03 4.30 -0.21
N ILE A 9 5.60 4.06 0.96
CA ILE A 9 5.57 4.97 2.10
C ILE A 9 6.95 5.59 2.26
N GLY A 10 7.02 6.92 2.26
CA GLY A 10 8.28 7.66 2.39
C GLY A 10 9.27 7.34 1.27
N LYS A 11 10.56 7.45 1.57
CA LYS A 11 11.66 7.22 0.63
C LYS A 11 12.27 5.82 0.81
N PRO A 12 11.94 4.85 -0.06
CA PRO A 12 12.45 3.49 0.09
C PRO A 12 13.96 3.40 -0.22
N LEU A 13 14.63 2.44 0.42
CA LEU A 13 16.06 2.15 0.19
C LEU A 13 16.34 1.54 -1.19
N VAL A 14 15.36 0.79 -1.70
CA VAL A 14 15.40 0.09 -2.97
C VAL A 14 14.33 0.70 -3.87
N SER A 15 14.57 0.71 -5.18
CA SER A 15 13.60 1.26 -6.11
C SER A 15 12.29 0.44 -6.08
N PRO A 16 11.11 1.09 -6.10
CA PRO A 16 9.83 0.38 -6.21
C PRO A 16 9.74 -0.55 -7.42
N GLU A 17 10.41 -0.19 -8.54
CA GLU A 17 10.48 -1.02 -9.74
C GLU A 17 11.13 -2.38 -9.46
N GLU A 18 12.25 -2.41 -8.75
CA GLU A 18 12.97 -3.65 -8.40
C GLU A 18 12.19 -4.51 -7.41
N MET A 19 11.35 -3.91 -6.56
CA MET A 19 10.58 -4.63 -5.54
C MET A 19 9.24 -5.16 -6.03
N PHE A 20 8.54 -4.41 -6.90
CA PHE A 20 7.18 -4.74 -7.33
C PHE A 20 7.09 -5.33 -8.74
N SER A 21 8.15 -5.27 -9.55
CA SER A 21 8.10 -5.76 -10.94
C SER A 21 9.12 -6.86 -11.22
N THR A 22 8.77 -7.74 -12.14
CA THR A 22 9.69 -8.74 -12.72
C THR A 22 10.54 -8.16 -13.87
N GLY A 23 10.32 -6.90 -14.24
CA GLY A 23 11.07 -6.19 -15.28
C GLY A 23 10.45 -4.85 -15.71
N THR A 24 11.29 -3.98 -16.28
CA THR A 24 11.00 -2.57 -16.63
C THR A 24 9.80 -2.35 -17.55
N THR A 25 9.43 -3.35 -18.36
CA THR A 25 8.29 -3.22 -19.30
C THR A 25 6.94 -3.35 -18.59
N ASP A 26 6.86 -4.16 -17.52
CA ASP A 26 5.64 -4.34 -16.71
C ASP A 26 5.42 -3.16 -15.77
N TRP A 27 6.51 -2.59 -15.25
CA TRP A 27 6.48 -1.39 -14.41
C TRP A 27 5.87 -0.17 -15.13
N ILE A 28 6.36 0.11 -16.34
CA ILE A 28 5.96 1.28 -17.13
C ILE A 28 4.52 1.16 -17.66
N ARG A 29 4.04 -0.05 -17.96
CA ARG A 29 2.73 -0.25 -18.61
C ARG A 29 1.58 -0.51 -17.63
N MET A 30 1.84 -1.05 -16.43
CA MET A 30 0.77 -1.53 -15.55
C MET A 30 0.96 -1.15 -14.08
N GLU A 31 2.15 -1.32 -13.51
CA GLU A 31 2.35 -1.19 -12.05
C GLU A 31 2.47 0.26 -11.58
N CYS A 32 3.01 1.18 -12.39
CA CYS A 32 3.11 2.60 -12.03
C CYS A 32 1.73 3.24 -11.76
N ASP A 33 0.72 2.95 -12.59
CA ASP A 33 -0.64 3.47 -12.42
C ASP A 33 -1.40 2.86 -11.24
N LYS A 34 -0.91 1.72 -10.71
CA LYS A 34 -1.45 1.02 -9.54
C LYS A 34 -0.64 1.25 -8.27
N THR A 35 0.41 2.06 -8.34
CA THR A 35 1.28 2.36 -7.20
C THR A 35 0.87 3.71 -6.59
N TYR A 36 0.60 3.69 -5.29
CA TYR A 36 0.26 4.88 -4.52
C TYR A 36 1.45 5.30 -3.65
N TYR A 37 1.93 6.52 -3.84
CA TYR A 37 3.02 7.10 -3.07
C TYR A 37 2.47 8.01 -1.98
N THR A 38 2.99 7.89 -0.75
CA THR A 38 2.51 8.69 0.38
C THR A 38 3.57 8.82 1.48
N GLU A 39 3.50 9.88 2.27
CA GLU A 39 4.26 10.03 3.53
C GLU A 39 3.46 9.53 4.75
N GLU A 40 2.18 9.19 4.56
CA GLU A 40 1.34 8.68 5.63
C GLU A 40 1.79 7.27 6.02
N ARG A 41 2.09 7.08 7.32
CA ARG A 41 2.54 5.80 7.89
C ARG A 41 1.41 5.02 8.54
N PHE A 42 0.27 5.67 8.81
CA PHE A 42 -0.88 5.02 9.44
C PHE A 42 -1.77 4.32 8.42
N LEU A 43 -1.72 2.97 8.40
CA LEU A 43 -2.40 2.14 7.41
C LEU A 43 -3.90 2.50 7.23
N PRO A 44 -4.71 2.69 8.29
CA PRO A 44 -6.12 3.02 8.13
C PRO A 44 -6.37 4.31 7.34
N ARG A 45 -5.51 5.32 7.49
CA ARG A 45 -5.64 6.56 6.72
C ARG A 45 -5.33 6.30 5.25
N ILE A 46 -4.26 5.56 4.96
CA ILE A 46 -3.87 5.18 3.59
C ILE A 46 -5.03 4.46 2.92
N LEU A 47 -5.63 3.45 3.58
CA LEU A 47 -6.73 2.67 3.05
C LEU A 47 -7.98 3.51 2.73
N VAL A 48 -8.25 4.56 3.51
CA VAL A 48 -9.32 5.53 3.22
C VAL A 48 -8.95 6.39 2.01
N ASN A 49 -7.71 6.89 1.95
CA ASN A 49 -7.23 7.74 0.85
C ASN A 49 -7.29 7.01 -0.51
N ILE A 50 -6.94 5.72 -0.54
CA ILE A 50 -7.04 4.89 -1.75
C ILE A 50 -8.44 4.28 -1.96
N SER A 51 -9.44 4.75 -1.19
CA SER A 51 -10.85 4.37 -1.31
C SER A 51 -11.13 2.88 -1.15
N VAL A 52 -10.33 2.16 -0.35
CA VAL A 52 -10.61 0.77 0.05
C VAL A 52 -11.71 0.74 1.11
N TYR A 53 -11.68 1.70 2.04
CA TYR A 53 -12.67 1.86 3.09
C TYR A 53 -13.22 3.29 3.13
N PRO A 54 -14.48 3.49 3.53
CA PRO A 54 -15.08 4.81 3.59
C PRO A 54 -14.63 5.63 4.81
N SER A 55 -14.19 4.98 5.89
CA SER A 55 -13.68 5.68 7.08
C SER A 55 -12.80 4.80 7.96
N ILE A 56 -11.95 5.43 8.78
CA ILE A 56 -11.10 4.75 9.78
C ILE A 56 -11.96 4.06 10.85
N SER A 57 -13.09 4.66 11.24
CA SER A 57 -14.00 4.07 12.23
C SER A 57 -14.57 2.73 11.77
N GLU A 58 -14.81 2.57 10.46
CA GLU A 58 -15.26 1.29 9.89
C GLU A 58 -14.16 0.22 9.98
N ILE A 59 -12.92 0.58 9.65
CA ILE A 59 -11.75 -0.29 9.77
C ILE A 59 -11.61 -0.73 11.23
N ARG A 60 -11.61 0.21 12.17
CA ARG A 60 -11.47 -0.09 13.60
C ARG A 60 -12.53 -1.06 14.12
N ARG A 61 -13.78 -0.96 13.63
CA ARG A 61 -14.89 -1.81 14.08
C ARG A 61 -14.85 -3.21 13.45
N ASN A 62 -14.55 -3.29 12.15
CA ASN A 62 -14.68 -4.53 11.38
C ASN A 62 -13.36 -5.28 11.18
N LYS A 63 -12.24 -4.55 11.25
CA LYS A 63 -10.88 -4.96 10.88
C LYS A 63 -9.83 -4.30 11.78
N PRO A 64 -9.92 -4.46 13.11
CA PRO A 64 -8.98 -3.84 14.05
C PRO A 64 -7.52 -4.26 13.80
N GLU A 65 -7.28 -5.41 13.18
CA GLU A 65 -5.95 -5.87 12.78
C GLU A 65 -5.25 -4.95 11.76
N LEU A 66 -6.01 -4.12 11.03
CA LEU A 66 -5.46 -3.14 10.07
C LEU A 66 -5.14 -1.79 10.73
N MET A 67 -5.37 -1.64 12.04
CA MET A 67 -5.09 -0.42 12.80
C MET A 67 -3.61 -0.32 13.20
N VAL A 68 -2.72 -0.39 12.21
CA VAL A 68 -1.25 -0.40 12.40
C VAL A 68 -0.59 0.81 11.74
N SER A 69 0.59 1.16 12.25
CA SER A 69 1.49 2.17 11.69
C SER A 69 2.79 1.52 11.23
N PHE A 70 3.42 2.10 10.20
CA PHE A 70 4.69 1.64 9.67
C PHE A 70 5.81 2.63 10.01
N ASP A 71 6.41 2.45 11.18
CA ASP A 71 7.38 3.41 11.73
C ASP A 71 8.83 3.12 11.31
N ASN A 72 9.11 1.92 10.80
CA ASN A 72 10.44 1.47 10.40
C ASN A 72 10.43 1.01 8.93
N PHE A 73 11.62 0.92 8.32
CA PHE A 73 11.79 0.28 7.02
C PHE A 73 11.25 -1.14 7.05
N ASP A 74 10.39 -1.47 6.09
CA ASP A 74 9.73 -2.76 6.02
C ASP A 74 9.20 -3.03 4.60
N PHE A 75 8.92 -4.29 4.32
CA PHE A 75 8.19 -4.71 3.12
C PHE A 75 7.11 -5.72 3.50
N ILE A 76 5.87 -5.35 3.22
CA ILE A 76 4.70 -6.16 3.56
C ILE A 76 4.19 -6.83 2.29
N ASP A 77 4.41 -8.14 2.24
CA ASP A 77 3.95 -8.98 1.14
C ASP A 77 2.46 -9.35 1.29
N GLY A 78 1.62 -8.66 0.53
CA GLY A 78 0.24 -9.10 0.30
C GLY A 78 -0.69 -9.00 1.51
N ILE A 79 -0.72 -7.86 2.20
CA ILE A 79 -1.68 -7.61 3.28
C ILE A 79 -3.12 -7.70 2.77
N LYS A 80 -3.93 -8.54 3.40
CA LYS A 80 -5.33 -8.76 3.01
C LYS A 80 -6.21 -7.65 3.56
N VAL A 81 -6.62 -6.72 2.70
CA VAL A 81 -7.56 -5.65 3.04
C VAL A 81 -9.00 -6.02 2.74
N SER A 82 -9.25 -7.04 1.92
CA SER A 82 -10.58 -7.62 1.76
C SER A 82 -10.48 -9.09 1.35
N LYS A 83 -11.62 -9.78 1.20
CA LYS A 83 -11.64 -11.19 0.76
C LYS A 83 -11.01 -11.39 -0.62
N LYS A 84 -11.06 -10.37 -1.50
CA LYS A 84 -10.57 -10.44 -2.89
C LYS A 84 -9.43 -9.48 -3.19
N ARG A 85 -8.98 -8.66 -2.23
CA ARG A 85 -7.97 -7.62 -2.45
C ARG A 85 -6.83 -7.74 -1.46
N LYS A 86 -5.62 -7.74 -1.99
CA LYS A 86 -4.36 -7.64 -1.26
C LYS A 86 -3.65 -6.37 -1.67
N LEU A 87 -2.78 -5.86 -0.79
CA LEU A 87 -1.88 -4.76 -1.09
C LEU A 87 -0.45 -5.17 -0.76
N TRP A 88 0.51 -4.63 -1.50
CA TRP A 88 1.93 -4.72 -1.17
C TRP A 88 2.42 -3.36 -0.72
N ILE A 89 3.17 -3.31 0.38
CA ILE A 89 3.58 -2.04 0.99
C ILE A 89 5.09 -2.05 1.14
N LEU A 90 5.75 -1.07 0.54
CA LEU A 90 7.17 -0.81 0.69
C LEU A 90 7.35 0.44 1.55
N VAL A 91 8.05 0.31 2.67
CA VAL A 91 8.22 1.38 3.66
C VAL A 91 9.66 1.86 3.67
N GLY A 92 9.81 3.16 3.46
CA GLY A 92 11.04 3.91 3.44
C GLY A 92 11.24 4.83 4.65
N GLU A 93 12.21 5.73 4.53
CA GLU A 93 12.49 6.84 5.48
C GLU A 93 11.46 7.96 5.35
#